data_AF-A0A268EL95-F1
#
_entry.id   AF-A0A268EL95-F1
#
_cell.length_a   1.000
_cell.length_b   1.000
_cell.length_c   1.000
_cell.angle_alpha   90.00
_cell.angle_beta   90.00
_cell.angle_gamma   90.00
#
_symmetry.space_group_name_H-M   'P 1'
#
loop_
_entity.id
_entity.type
_entity.pdbx_description
1 polymer ?
#
loop_
_entity_poly.entity_id
_entity_poly.type
_entity_poly.pdbx_seq_one_letter_code
_entity_poly.pdbx_strand_id
1 'polypeptide(L)'
;MDIHFDKRTILAEDGDRLLVRIEGELELDSATFRTCHHEIWTDRQKYEAGIHVERADNGLVHYSANLAGYTDEYATQIFKRGNGPLSF
;
A
#
# COMPACT_ATOMS: atom_id res chain seq x y z
N MET A 1 18.54 -10.04 7.25
CA MET A 1 17.87 -9.36 6.12
C MET A 1 16.90 -8.43 6.80
N ASP A 2 17.31 -7.19 6.97
CA ASP A 2 16.56 -6.24 7.77
C ASP A 2 15.92 -5.27 6.78
N ILE A 3 14.59 -5.35 6.69
CA ILE A 3 13.82 -4.42 5.86
C ILE A 3 13.45 -3.24 6.76
N HIS A 4 13.87 -2.04 6.38
CA HIS A 4 13.49 -0.79 7.03
C HIS A 4 12.40 -0.13 6.18
N PHE A 5 11.21 0.10 6.75
CA PHE A 5 9.97 0.30 6.00
C PHE A 5 9.36 1.71 6.09
N ASP A 6 10.11 2.78 6.33
CA ASP A 6 9.45 3.88 7.07
C ASP A 6 9.22 5.18 6.31
N LYS A 7 8.79 5.13 5.05
CA LYS A 7 8.16 6.31 4.44
C LYS A 7 6.90 5.99 3.62
N ARG A 8 5.79 6.50 4.13
CA ARG A 8 4.48 6.49 3.46
C ARG A 8 4.15 7.91 3.00
N THR A 9 3.85 8.08 1.72
CA THR A 9 3.46 9.37 1.15
C THR A 9 2.10 9.24 0.47
N ILE A 10 1.11 10.00 0.91
CA ILE A 10 -0.20 10.04 0.22
C ILE A 10 -0.02 10.83 -1.08
N LEU A 11 -0.33 10.20 -2.21
CA LEU A 11 -0.26 10.80 -3.54
C LEU A 11 -1.62 11.32 -4.03
N ALA A 12 -2.71 10.66 -3.63
CA ALA A 12 -4.07 11.06 -3.98
C ALA A 12 -5.09 10.56 -2.95
N GLU A 13 -6.21 11.26 -2.85
CA GLU A 13 -7.32 10.95 -1.94
C GLU A 13 -8.67 11.04 -2.69
N ASP A 14 -9.58 10.12 -2.40
CA ASP A 14 -10.96 10.07 -2.91
C ASP A 14 -11.86 9.47 -1.82
N GLY A 15 -12.45 10.35 -1.00
CA GLY A 15 -13.14 9.94 0.24
C GLY A 15 -12.18 9.23 1.20
N ASP A 16 -12.53 8.01 1.61
CA ASP A 16 -11.68 7.16 2.46
C ASP A 16 -10.63 6.37 1.68
N ARG A 17 -10.62 6.47 0.33
CA ARG A 17 -9.64 5.80 -0.50
C ARG A 17 -8.37 6.64 -0.62
N LEU A 18 -7.23 6.08 -0.23
CA LEU A 18 -5.92 6.75 -0.30
C LEU A 18 -5.01 5.99 -1.26
N LEU A 19 -4.41 6.71 -2.22
CA LEU A 19 -3.26 6.19 -2.96
C LEU A 19 -2.00 6.58 -2.20
N VAL A 20 -1.25 5.58 -1.76
CA VAL A 20 -0.07 5.76 -0.90
C VAL A 20 1.15 5.18 -1.61
N ARG A 21 2.22 5.95 -1.70
CA ARG A 21 3.55 5.46 -2.07
C ARG A 21 4.27 4.97 -0.82
N ILE A 22 4.77 3.76 -0.87
CA ILE A 22 5.56 3.11 0.17
C ILE A 22 7.00 3.05 -0.34
N GLU A 23 7.88 3.76 0.33
CA GLU A 23 9.32 3.75 0.06
C GLU A 23 10.00 2.97 1.19
N GLY A 24 10.91 2.06 0.84
CA GLY A 24 11.62 1.23 1.80
C GLY A 24 13.07 1.04 1.40
N GLU A 25 13.87 0.55 2.34
CA GLU A 25 15.26 0.18 2.12
C GLU A 25 15.50 -1.25 2.60
N LEU A 26 16.19 -2.02 1.77
CA LEU A 26 16.55 -3.41 2.01
C LEU A 26 18.07 -3.51 2.00
N GLU A 27 18.64 -3.96 3.11
CA GLU A 27 20.07 -4.28 3.20
C GLU A 27 20.29 -5.78 2.92
N LEU A 28 21.09 -6.06 1.90
CA LEU A 28 21.56 -7.40 1.56
C LEU A 28 23.09 -7.37 1.48
N ASP A 29 23.72 -8.14 2.37
CA ASP A 29 25.17 -8.18 2.58
C ASP A 29 25.77 -6.79 2.81
N SER A 30 26.44 -6.23 1.80
CA SER A 30 27.08 -4.91 1.83
C SER A 30 26.41 -3.89 0.90
N ALA A 31 25.20 -4.16 0.43
CA ALA A 31 24.47 -3.31 -0.51
C ALA A 31 23.10 -2.91 0.05
N THR A 32 22.75 -1.63 -0.14
CA THR A 32 21.44 -1.07 0.18
C THR A 32 20.62 -0.93 -1.11
N PHE A 33 19.45 -1.57 -1.13
CA PHE A 33 18.49 -1.51 -2.21
C PHE A 33 17.31 -0.66 -1.79
N ARG A 34 16.92 0.30 -2.62
CA ARG A 34 15.70 1.08 -2.40
C ARG A 34 14.52 0.39 -3.08
N THR A 35 13.43 0.22 -2.36
CA THR A 35 12.18 -0.33 -2.86
C THR A 35 11.12 0.76 -2.92
N CYS A 36 10.27 0.70 -3.93
CA CYS A 36 9.11 1.58 -4.06
C CYS A 36 7.93 0.77 -4.60
N HIS A 37 6.81 0.82 -3.89
CA HIS A 37 5.54 0.31 -4.38
C HIS A 37 4.40 1.23 -3.93
N HIS A 38 3.22 1.00 -4.49
CA HIS A 38 2.05 1.79 -4.23
C HIS A 38 0.92 0.93 -3.70
N GLU A 39 0.17 1.47 -2.76
CA GLU A 39 -0.96 0.81 -2.12
C GLU A 39 -2.20 1.69 -2.24
N ILE A 40 -3.35 1.06 -2.46
CA ILE A 40 -4.65 1.70 -2.32
C ILE A 40 -5.23 1.25 -0.99
N TRP A 41 -5.34 2.18 -0.06
CA TRP A 41 -6.00 1.99 1.22
C TRP A 41 -7.46 2.37 1.09
N THR A 42 -8.35 1.58 1.70
CA THR A 42 -9.80 1.84 1.66
C THR A 42 -10.38 2.25 3.01
N ASP A 43 -9.54 2.32 4.04
CA ASP A 43 -9.90 2.72 5.39
C ASP A 43 -8.80 3.64 5.95
N ARG A 44 -9.13 4.91 6.14
CA ARG A 44 -8.20 5.92 6.65
C ARG A 44 -7.75 5.64 8.07
N GLN A 45 -8.64 5.16 8.95
CA GLN A 45 -8.28 4.87 10.33
C GLN A 45 -7.26 3.74 10.41
N LYS A 46 -7.44 2.70 9.58
CA LYS A 46 -6.47 1.60 9.47
C LYS A 46 -5.14 2.07 8.90
N TYR A 47 -5.15 2.96 7.90
CA TYR A 47 -3.94 3.58 7.36
C TYR A 47 -3.16 4.34 8.45
N GLU A 48 -3.82 5.23 9.18
CA GLU A 48 -3.21 6.03 10.24
C GLU A 48 -2.66 5.15 11.36
N ALA A 49 -3.36 4.06 11.70
CA ALA A 49 -2.91 3.07 12.67
C ALA A 49 -1.82 2.11 12.16
N GLY A 50 -1.51 2.13 10.86
CA GLY A 50 -0.54 1.20 10.24
C GLY A 50 -1.02 -0.26 10.21
N ILE A 51 -2.33 -0.49 10.17
CA ILE A 51 -2.93 -1.84 10.19
C ILE A 51 -3.24 -2.26 8.75
N HIS A 52 -2.36 -3.05 8.13
CA HIS A 52 -2.61 -3.61 6.79
C HIS A 52 -3.62 -4.76 6.77
N VAL A 53 -3.70 -5.51 7.88
CA VAL A 53 -4.49 -6.74 7.99
C VAL A 53 -5.18 -6.79 9.33
N GLU A 54 -6.46 -7.09 9.33
CA GLU A 54 -7.27 -7.34 10.53
C GLU A 54 -7.90 -8.73 10.47
N ARG A 55 -7.95 -9.41 11.62
CA ARG A 55 -8.69 -10.67 11.78
C ARG A 55 -10.01 -10.37 12.46
N ALA A 56 -11.11 -10.77 11.83
CA ALA A 56 -12.44 -10.71 12.42
C ALA A 56 -12.70 -11.93 13.33
N ASP A 57 -13.64 -11.79 14.26
CA ASP A 57 -13.98 -12.81 15.26
C ASP A 57 -14.50 -14.12 14.65
N ASN A 58 -15.03 -14.07 13.42
CA ASN A 58 -15.47 -15.23 12.66
C ASN A 58 -14.31 -15.94 11.91
N GLY A 59 -13.07 -15.51 12.12
CA GLY A 59 -11.88 -16.04 11.48
C GLY A 59 -11.58 -15.48 10.09
N LEU A 60 -12.37 -14.54 9.58
CA LEU A 60 -12.08 -13.87 8.31
C LEU A 60 -10.90 -12.91 8.44
N VAL A 61 -10.14 -12.78 7.36
CA VAL A 61 -9.02 -11.84 7.25
C VAL A 61 -9.44 -10.71 6.32
N HIS A 62 -9.40 -9.48 6.82
CA HIS A 62 -9.69 -8.27 6.07
C HIS A 62 -8.38 -7.54 5.77
N TYR A 63 -8.12 -7.27 4.50
CA TYR A 63 -6.99 -6.47 4.05
C TYR A 63 -7.43 -5.02 3.91
N SER A 64 -6.72 -4.09 4.55
CA SER A 64 -7.03 -2.66 4.54
C SER A 64 -6.38 -1.92 3.36
N ALA A 65 -5.47 -2.60 2.65
CA ALA A 65 -4.73 -2.06 1.51
C ALA A 65 -4.58 -3.11 0.39
N ASN A 66 -4.55 -2.65 -0.86
CA ASN A 66 -4.26 -3.47 -2.04
C ASN A 66 -3.06 -2.91 -2.79
N LEU A 67 -2.23 -3.79 -3.38
CA LEU A 67 -1.13 -3.36 -4.25
C LEU A 67 -1.68 -2.65 -5.50
N ALA A 68 -1.21 -1.42 -5.74
CA ALA A 68 -1.60 -0.56 -6.86
C ALA A 68 -0.57 -0.57 -7.99
N GLY A 69 0.66 -1.01 -7.71
CA GLY A 69 1.75 -1.15 -8.67
C GLY A 69 3.06 -0.55 -8.19
N TYR A 70 4.03 -0.43 -9.10
CA TYR A 70 5.42 -0.06 -8.79
C TYR A 70 5.85 1.27 -9.40
N THR A 71 4.98 1.98 -10.11
CA THR A 71 5.22 3.34 -10.62
C THR A 71 4.04 4.25 -10.31
N ASP A 72 4.32 5.54 -10.12
CA ASP A 72 3.32 6.56 -9.82
C ASP A 72 2.26 6.64 -10.92
N GLU A 73 2.65 6.54 -12.20
CA GLU A 73 1.72 6.62 -13.34
C GLU A 73 0.73 5.46 -13.36
N TYR A 74 1.22 4.23 -13.21
CA TYR A 74 0.35 3.05 -13.24
C TYR A 74 -0.57 3.03 -12.01
N ALA A 75 -0.03 3.28 -10.82
CA ALA A 75 -0.80 3.30 -9.59
C ALA A 75 -1.89 4.40 -9.61
N THR A 76 -1.58 5.56 -10.18
CA THR A 76 -2.56 6.64 -10.39
C THR A 76 -3.67 6.22 -11.36
N GLN A 77 -3.34 5.49 -12.43
CA GLN A 77 -4.36 4.97 -13.35
C GLN A 77 -5.28 3.95 -12.67
N ILE A 78 -4.72 3.03 -11.87
CA ILE A 78 -5.52 2.06 -11.10
C ILE A 78 -6.41 2.78 -10.09
N PHE A 79 -5.88 3.73 -9.33
CA PHE A 79 -6.66 4.49 -8.37
C PHE A 79 -7.83 5.24 -9.02
N LYS A 80 -7.62 5.85 -10.18
CA LYS A 80 -8.66 6.59 -10.92
C LYS A 80 -9.72 5.68 -11.54
N ARG A 81 -9.41 4.42 -11.86
CA ARG A 81 -10.38 3.44 -12.38
C ARG A 81 -11.42 3.05 -11.32
N GLY A 82 -11.16 3.28 -10.03
CA GLY A 82 -12.04 2.90 -8.93
C GLY A 82 -12.02 1.40 -8.64
N ASN A 83 -12.99 0.92 -7.84
CA ASN A 83 -13.11 -0.49 -7.41
C ASN A 83 -13.60 -1.45 -8.53
N GLY A 84 -13.17 -1.23 -9.78
CA GLY A 84 -13.29 -2.26 -10.79
C GLY A 84 -12.41 -3.45 -10.37
N PRO A 85 -12.88 -4.71 -10.48
CA PRO A 85 -12.06 -5.86 -10.16
C PRO A 85 -10.76 -5.81 -10.98
N LEU A 86 -9.62 -5.93 -10.31
CA LEU A 86 -8.35 -6.23 -10.98
C LEU A 86 -8.48 -7.64 -11.57
N SER A 87 -8.86 -7.73 -12.84
CA SER A 87 -8.79 -8.97 -13.59
C SER A 87 -7.32 -9.24 -13.90
N PHE A 88 -6.77 -10.28 -13.27
CA PHE A 88 -5.47 -10.88 -13.62
C PHE A 88 -5.65 -11.85 -14.80
#